data_AF-A0AAU6J206-F1
#
_entry.id   AF-A0AAU6J206-F1
#
_cell.length_a   1.000
_cell.length_b   1.000
_cell.length_c   1.000
_cell.angle_alpha   90.00
_cell.angle_beta   90.00
_cell.angle_gamma   90.00
#
_symmetry.space_group_name_H-M   'P 1'
#
loop_
_entity.id
_entity.type
_entity.pdbx_description
1 polymer ?
#
loop_
_entity_poly.entity_id
_entity_poly.type
_entity_poly.pdbx_seq_one_letter_code
_entity_poly.pdbx_strand_id
1 'polypeptide(L)'
;MRRARPGATSRGSAERALTSVAAGESYQGSGQEESAVTEEGPRLWHVTLSVSGADAPLAEVRRGLEQLAHDHPFLLTSRYAVDHAEIRYWEEARDLHDAAAVALRLWGEHRQSSQLPPWEIVGLEVIDRDTYHQRIAEGYGPLPATPVGVHPF
;
A
#
# COMPACT_ATOMS: atom_id res chain seq x y z
N MET A 1 32.45 -54.97 -25.63
CA MET A 1 33.56 -54.81 -24.65
C MET A 1 34.39 -53.62 -25.15
N ARG A 2 34.70 -52.54 -24.43
CA ARG A 2 35.05 -52.30 -23.02
C ARG A 2 34.52 -50.92 -22.56
N ARG A 3 34.28 -50.82 -21.24
CA ARG A 3 33.98 -49.60 -20.48
C ARG A 3 35.18 -48.64 -20.41
N ALA A 4 34.91 -47.34 -20.32
CA ALA A 4 35.61 -46.41 -19.42
C ALA A 4 34.85 -45.07 -19.24
N ARG A 5 34.47 -44.77 -17.99
CA ARG A 5 34.36 -43.46 -17.30
C ARG A 5 35.30 -43.61 -16.06
N PRO A 6 35.84 -42.56 -15.37
CA PRO A 6 35.15 -41.30 -15.00
C PRO A 6 36.03 -40.03 -14.76
N GLY A 7 35.36 -38.91 -14.40
CA GLY A 7 35.89 -37.73 -13.68
C GLY A 7 36.11 -36.47 -14.54
N ALA A 8 35.78 -35.24 -14.17
CA ALA A 8 35.29 -34.66 -12.91
C ALA A 8 34.58 -33.28 -13.15
N THR A 9 34.05 -32.74 -12.06
CA THR A 9 33.07 -31.67 -11.81
C THR A 9 33.46 -30.21 -12.06
N SER A 10 32.45 -29.35 -12.30
CA SER A 10 32.38 -27.92 -11.97
C SER A 10 30.93 -27.45 -12.20
N ARG A 11 29.98 -27.48 -11.24
CA ARG A 11 29.72 -26.62 -10.06
C ARG A 11 29.60 -25.11 -10.36
N GLY A 12 28.36 -24.61 -10.28
CA GLY A 12 27.94 -23.19 -10.31
C GLY A 12 26.45 -23.11 -10.69
N SER A 13 25.48 -23.28 -9.77
CA SER A 13 25.04 -22.34 -8.73
C SER A 13 24.53 -21.03 -9.36
N ALA A 14 23.29 -20.57 -9.20
CA ALA A 14 22.21 -20.97 -8.32
C ALA A 14 20.86 -20.66 -8.99
N GLU A 15 20.01 -21.68 -9.07
CA GLU A 15 18.57 -21.48 -9.14
C GLU A 15 18.18 -20.76 -7.85
N ARG A 16 17.60 -19.55 -7.96
CA ARG A 16 17.00 -18.84 -6.83
C ARG A 16 15.77 -19.62 -6.36
N ALA A 17 16.01 -20.67 -5.59
CA ALA A 17 14.99 -21.31 -4.78
C ALA A 17 14.66 -20.37 -3.62
N LEU A 18 13.46 -19.79 -3.65
CA LEU A 18 12.90 -19.10 -2.50
C LEU A 18 12.78 -20.13 -1.37
N THR A 19 13.61 -19.98 -0.34
CA THR A 19 13.58 -20.86 0.82
C THR A 19 12.42 -20.39 1.70
N SER A 20 11.34 -21.18 1.75
CA SER A 20 10.26 -20.95 2.70
C SER A 20 10.81 -21.13 4.12
N VAL A 21 10.58 -20.14 4.97
CA VAL A 21 10.86 -20.26 6.41
C VAL A 21 9.68 -20.99 7.02
N ALA A 22 9.87 -22.26 7.38
CA ALA A 22 8.93 -22.96 8.25
C ALA A 22 9.07 -22.38 9.66
N ALA A 23 8.11 -21.53 10.05
CA ALA A 23 7.99 -21.06 11.42
C ALA A 23 7.54 -22.24 12.30
N GLY A 24 8.47 -22.72 13.13
CA GLY A 24 8.22 -23.80 14.08
C GLY A 24 7.19 -23.42 15.14
N GLU A 25 6.28 -24.35 15.39
CA GLU A 25 5.27 -24.33 16.43
C GLU A 25 5.90 -24.31 17.83
N SER A 26 5.50 -23.34 18.67
CA SER A 26 5.10 -23.57 20.08
C SER A 26 4.93 -22.23 20.82
N TYR A 27 3.73 -21.65 20.70
CA TYR A 27 3.20 -20.76 21.73
C TYR A 27 1.94 -21.44 22.30
N GLN A 28 2.14 -22.36 23.24
CA GLN A 28 1.08 -22.81 24.14
C GLN A 28 0.91 -21.75 25.23
N GLY A 29 0.11 -20.73 24.92
CA GLY A 29 -0.52 -19.85 25.89
C GLY A 29 -2.02 -20.10 25.84
N SER A 30 -2.51 -20.99 26.68
CA SER A 30 -3.93 -21.22 26.90
C SER A 30 -4.57 -19.99 27.55
N GLY A 31 -5.30 -19.22 26.74
CA GLY A 31 -6.38 -18.33 27.14
C GLY A 31 -7.52 -18.56 26.15
N GLN A 32 -8.42 -19.48 26.50
CA GLN A 32 -9.66 -19.71 25.77
C GLN A 32 -10.62 -18.52 25.94
N GLU A 33 -11.54 -18.41 24.98
CA GLU A 33 -12.79 -17.62 24.98
C GLU A 33 -12.71 -16.20 24.41
N GLU A 34 -12.64 -16.07 23.07
CA GLU A 34 -13.76 -15.55 22.25
C GLU A 34 -13.43 -15.62 20.75
N SER A 35 -13.85 -16.71 20.11
CA SER A 35 -14.05 -16.75 18.65
C SER A 35 -15.55 -16.71 18.41
N ALA A 36 -15.98 -15.74 17.57
CA ALA A 36 -17.34 -15.40 17.14
C ALA A 36 -18.12 -14.56 18.18
N VAL A 37 -18.58 -13.33 17.91
CA VAL A 37 -19.32 -12.88 16.72
C VAL A 37 -19.20 -11.35 16.57
N THR A 38 -18.80 -10.86 15.39
CA THR A 38 -19.39 -9.69 14.72
C THR A 38 -19.38 -8.32 15.44
N GLU A 39 -18.30 -7.57 15.26
CA GLU A 39 -18.47 -6.20 14.77
C GLU A 39 -18.43 -6.28 13.23
N GLU A 40 -19.55 -6.66 12.61
CA GLU A 40 -19.81 -6.49 11.15
C GLU A 40 -20.15 -5.02 10.86
N GLY A 41 -19.63 -4.12 11.68
CA GLY A 41 -19.54 -2.72 11.38
C GLY A 41 -18.38 -2.50 10.42
N PRO A 42 -18.49 -1.52 9.52
CA PRO A 42 -17.38 -1.14 8.69
C PRO A 42 -16.20 -0.64 9.55
N ARG A 43 -14.98 -1.01 9.15
CA ARG A 43 -13.71 -0.69 9.85
C ARG A 43 -12.96 0.38 9.08
N LEU A 44 -12.12 1.14 9.79
CA LEU A 44 -11.26 2.14 9.18
C LEU A 44 -9.92 1.53 8.76
N TRP A 45 -9.57 1.76 7.50
CA TRP A 45 -8.33 1.32 6.84
C TRP A 45 -7.52 2.53 6.42
N HIS A 46 -6.25 2.59 6.78
CA HIS A 46 -5.37 3.61 6.24
C HIS A 46 -4.91 3.19 4.85
N VAL A 47 -5.23 4.00 3.85
CA VAL A 47 -4.83 3.80 2.46
C VAL A 47 -3.70 4.76 2.11
N THR A 48 -2.65 4.24 1.49
CA THR A 48 -1.62 5.02 0.79
C THR A 48 -1.61 4.60 -0.68
N LEU A 49 -1.95 5.53 -1.57
CA LEU A 49 -1.92 5.34 -3.01
C LEU A 49 -0.77 6.14 -3.61
N SER A 50 0.17 5.46 -4.25
CA SER A 50 1.29 6.06 -4.97
C SER A 50 1.05 5.99 -6.47
N VAL A 51 1.17 7.14 -7.14
CA VAL A 51 0.98 7.29 -8.58
C VAL A 51 2.19 7.96 -9.21
N SER A 52 2.57 7.56 -10.41
CA SER A 52 3.67 8.21 -11.15
C SER A 52 3.50 8.14 -12.66
N GLY A 53 4.22 9.00 -13.37
CA GLY A 53 4.31 8.97 -14.82
C GLY A 53 5.13 10.13 -15.35
N ALA A 54 4.78 10.62 -16.55
CA ALA A 54 5.51 11.72 -17.19
C ALA A 54 5.38 13.03 -16.41
N ASP A 55 6.41 13.88 -16.49
CA ASP A 55 6.44 15.20 -15.87
C ASP A 55 5.19 16.03 -16.20
N ALA A 56 4.62 16.65 -15.16
CA ALA A 56 3.48 17.53 -15.25
C ALA A 56 3.74 18.86 -14.50
N PRO A 57 3.13 19.98 -14.93
CA PRO A 57 3.27 21.25 -14.24
C PRO A 57 2.75 21.17 -12.79
N LEU A 58 3.58 21.54 -11.80
CA LEU A 58 3.23 21.44 -10.37
C LEU A 58 1.92 22.16 -10.00
N ALA A 59 1.60 23.27 -10.66
CA ALA A 59 0.37 24.01 -10.42
C ALA A 59 -0.88 23.22 -10.85
N GLU A 60 -0.79 22.46 -11.95
CA GLU A 60 -1.87 21.61 -12.43
C GLU A 60 -2.04 20.39 -11.51
N VAL A 61 -0.93 19.77 -11.11
CA VAL A 61 -0.92 18.65 -10.15
C VAL A 61 -1.56 19.08 -8.84
N ARG A 62 -1.12 20.21 -8.28
CA ARG A 62 -1.69 20.78 -7.05
C ARG A 62 -3.19 20.99 -7.17
N ARG A 63 -3.64 21.68 -8.22
CA ARG A 63 -5.06 21.97 -8.45
C ARG A 63 -5.88 20.68 -8.55
N GLY A 64 -5.37 19.68 -9.27
CA GLY A 64 -6.08 18.41 -9.41
C GLY A 64 -6.17 17.62 -8.11
N LEU A 65 -5.12 17.64 -7.29
CA LEU A 65 -5.16 17.02 -5.96
C LEU A 65 -6.07 17.79 -4.99
N GLU A 66 -6.13 19.11 -5.09
CA GLU A 66 -7.09 19.94 -4.34
C GLU A 66 -8.54 19.63 -4.76
N GLN A 67 -8.80 19.43 -6.06
CA GLN A 67 -10.10 19.01 -6.56
C GLN A 67 -10.46 17.60 -6.09
N LEU A 68 -9.51 16.66 -6.13
CA LEU A 68 -9.70 15.31 -5.62
C LEU A 68 -10.07 15.32 -4.12
N ALA A 69 -9.39 16.14 -3.33
CA ALA A 69 -9.68 16.31 -1.91
C ALA A 69 -11.06 16.94 -1.66
N HIS A 70 -11.53 17.79 -2.57
CA HIS A 70 -12.87 18.38 -2.52
C HIS A 70 -13.96 17.35 -2.85
N ASP A 71 -13.73 16.54 -3.90
CA ASP A 71 -14.69 15.53 -4.38
C ASP A 71 -14.77 14.31 -3.46
N HIS A 72 -13.70 14.03 -2.71
CA HIS A 72 -13.62 12.91 -1.78
C HIS A 72 -13.34 13.38 -0.33
N PRO A 73 -14.32 13.99 0.34
CA PRO A 73 -14.11 14.65 1.62
C PRO A 73 -14.00 13.65 2.78
N PHE A 74 -12.77 13.28 3.14
CA PHE A 74 -12.37 12.87 4.49
C PHE A 74 -10.85 12.80 4.56
N LEU A 75 -10.23 13.11 5.72
CA LEU A 75 -8.81 12.98 6.13
C LEU A 75 -7.73 12.80 5.03
N LEU A 76 -7.87 13.47 3.89
CA LEU A 76 -7.04 13.25 2.72
C LEU A 76 -5.83 14.18 2.84
N THR A 77 -4.66 13.57 2.79
CA THR A 77 -3.39 14.28 2.68
C THR A 77 -2.69 13.79 1.43
N SER A 78 -2.14 14.71 0.65
CA SER A 78 -1.40 14.35 -0.55
C SER A 78 -0.04 15.01 -0.56
N ARG A 79 0.98 14.27 -1.00
CA ARG A 79 2.30 14.79 -1.36
C ARG A 79 2.52 14.66 -2.86
N TYR A 80 3.15 15.64 -3.48
CA TYR A 80 3.34 15.62 -4.93
C TYR A 80 4.67 16.24 -5.38
N ALA A 81 5.16 15.72 -6.50
CA ALA A 81 6.30 16.21 -7.25
C ALA A 81 5.89 16.37 -8.72
N VAL A 82 6.87 16.60 -9.59
CA VAL A 82 6.63 16.79 -11.03
C VAL A 82 6.21 15.50 -11.73
N ASP A 83 6.57 14.34 -11.19
CA ASP A 83 6.45 13.03 -11.85
C ASP A 83 5.67 12.01 -11.01
N HIS A 84 5.32 12.33 -9.76
CA HIS A 84 4.60 11.43 -8.87
C HIS A 84 3.79 12.16 -7.80
N ALA A 85 2.83 11.44 -7.22
CA ALA A 85 2.12 11.84 -6.02
C ALA A 85 1.84 10.64 -5.12
N GLU A 86 1.69 10.93 -3.84
CA GLU A 86 1.22 10.00 -2.83
C GLU A 86 -0.02 10.59 -2.16
N ILE A 87 -1.10 9.83 -2.14
CA ILE A 87 -2.40 10.21 -1.58
C ILE A 87 -2.66 9.29 -0.38
N ARG A 88 -2.99 9.86 0.77
CA ARG A 88 -3.25 9.13 2.02
C ARG A 88 -4.59 9.51 2.60
N TYR A 89 -5.35 8.53 3.04
CA TYR A 89 -6.67 8.74 3.65
C TYR A 89 -7.14 7.54 4.47
N TRP A 90 -8.23 7.70 5.21
CA TRP A 90 -8.87 6.63 6.00
C TRP A 90 -10.16 6.13 5.35
N GLU A 91 -10.13 4.93 4.77
CA GLU A 91 -11.27 4.32 4.09
C GLU A 91 -12.13 3.50 5.05
N GLU A 92 -13.45 3.56 4.88
CA GLU A 92 -14.39 2.77 5.67
C GLU A 92 -14.82 1.54 4.87
N ALA A 93 -14.41 0.34 5.30
CA ALA A 93 -14.71 -0.91 4.58
C ALA A 93 -14.80 -2.11 5.52
N ARG A 94 -15.51 -3.16 5.07
CA ARG A 94 -15.70 -4.40 5.84
C ARG A 94 -14.41 -5.20 5.98
N ASP A 95 -13.62 -5.23 4.93
CA ASP A 95 -12.34 -5.94 4.88
C ASP A 95 -11.32 -5.19 4.02
N LEU A 96 -10.07 -5.69 4.04
CA LEU A 96 -8.95 -5.11 3.30
C LEU A 96 -9.21 -5.08 1.78
N HIS A 97 -9.88 -6.09 1.25
CA HIS A 97 -10.09 -6.22 -0.18
C HIS A 97 -11.12 -5.20 -0.67
N ASP A 98 -12.20 -4.99 0.09
CA ASP A 98 -13.18 -3.93 -0.15
C ASP A 98 -12.49 -2.54 -0.11
N ALA A 99 -11.65 -2.26 0.89
CA ALA A 99 -10.89 -1.00 0.96
C ALA A 99 -9.96 -0.79 -0.25
N ALA A 100 -9.23 -1.83 -0.64
CA ALA A 100 -8.35 -1.78 -1.81
C ALA A 100 -9.14 -1.54 -3.11
N ALA A 101 -10.29 -2.20 -3.27
CA ALA A 101 -11.14 -2.01 -4.44
C ALA A 101 -11.67 -0.57 -4.54
N VAL A 102 -12.10 0.03 -3.42
CA VAL A 102 -12.51 1.43 -3.37
C VAL A 102 -11.37 2.35 -3.77
N ALA A 103 -10.16 2.13 -3.26
CA ALA A 103 -8.99 2.96 -3.58
C ALA A 103 -8.60 2.94 -5.07
N LEU A 104 -8.59 1.75 -5.68
CA LEU A 104 -8.28 1.60 -7.10
C LEU A 104 -9.36 2.25 -7.98
N ARG A 105 -10.64 2.14 -7.56
CA ARG A 105 -11.77 2.73 -8.24
C ARG A 105 -11.75 4.27 -8.17
N LEU A 106 -11.46 4.82 -7.01
CA LEU A 106 -11.34 6.27 -6.78
C LEU A 106 -10.36 6.90 -7.78
N TRP A 107 -9.18 6.31 -7.94
CA TRP A 107 -8.23 6.80 -8.94
C TRP A 107 -8.78 6.73 -10.36
N GLY A 108 -9.34 5.58 -10.75
CA GLY A 108 -9.90 5.38 -12.09
C GLY A 108 -11.02 6.36 -12.43
N GLU A 109 -11.89 6.66 -11.47
CA GLU A 109 -13.06 7.51 -11.65
C GLU A 109 -12.73 9.01 -11.56
N HIS A 110 -11.88 9.41 -10.61
CA HIS A 110 -11.68 10.81 -10.29
C HIS A 110 -10.45 11.44 -10.96
N ARG A 111 -9.54 10.66 -11.56
CA ARG A 111 -8.36 11.20 -12.26
C ARG A 111 -8.76 12.21 -13.35
N GLN A 112 -9.76 11.87 -14.16
CA GLN A 112 -10.19 12.70 -15.28
C GLN A 112 -11.02 13.90 -14.80
N SER A 113 -11.96 13.69 -13.87
CA SER A 113 -12.78 14.78 -13.32
C SER A 113 -11.94 15.83 -12.61
N SER A 114 -10.87 15.38 -11.92
CA SER A 114 -9.94 16.23 -11.20
C SER A 114 -8.80 16.78 -12.07
N GLN A 115 -8.80 16.51 -13.38
CA GLN A 115 -7.75 16.96 -14.32
C GLN A 115 -6.33 16.57 -13.90
N LEU A 116 -6.17 15.43 -13.22
CA LEU A 116 -4.87 14.92 -12.82
C LEU A 116 -4.07 14.44 -14.04
N PRO A 117 -2.73 14.41 -14.00
CA PRO A 117 -1.91 13.85 -15.07
C PRO A 117 -2.21 12.36 -15.30
N PRO A 118 -1.93 11.80 -16.50
CA PRO A 118 -2.16 10.39 -16.85
C PRO A 118 -1.15 9.45 -16.20
N TRP A 119 -0.94 9.63 -14.91
CA TRP A 119 -0.10 8.80 -14.08
C TRP A 119 -0.78 7.46 -13.78
N GLU A 120 0.05 6.44 -13.68
CA GLU A 120 -0.36 5.09 -13.34
C GLU A 120 -0.22 4.87 -11.83
N ILE A 121 -1.02 3.96 -11.29
CA ILE A 121 -0.85 3.49 -9.92
C ILE A 121 0.40 2.62 -9.89
N VAL A 122 1.38 3.01 -9.08
CA VAL A 122 2.65 2.30 -8.91
C VAL A 122 2.81 1.69 -7.52
N GLY A 123 1.92 2.03 -6.59
CA GLY A 123 1.88 1.45 -5.26
C GLY A 123 0.51 1.61 -4.61
N LEU A 124 0.09 0.59 -3.87
CA LEU A 124 -1.07 0.62 -2.99
C LEU A 124 -0.69 -0.07 -1.69
N GLU A 125 -0.87 0.64 -0.59
CA GLU A 125 -0.78 0.09 0.75
C GLU A 125 -2.11 0.29 1.46
N VAL A 126 -2.60 -0.79 2.08
CA VAL A 126 -3.82 -0.79 2.88
C VAL A 126 -3.50 -1.49 4.19
N ILE A 127 -3.60 -0.77 5.29
CA ILE A 127 -3.31 -1.29 6.63
C ILE A 127 -4.44 -0.96 7.59
N ASP A 128 -4.67 -1.86 8.55
CA ASP A 128 -5.62 -1.58 9.62
C ASP A 128 -5.08 -0.50 10.56
N ARG A 129 -6.00 0.00 11.40
CA ARG A 129 -5.71 1.06 12.36
C ARG A 129 -4.60 0.71 13.36
N ASP A 130 -4.57 -0.53 13.83
CA ASP A 130 -3.61 -0.97 14.85
C ASP A 130 -2.20 -1.05 14.27
N THR A 131 -2.06 -1.59 13.06
CA THR A 131 -0.82 -1.63 12.28
C THR A 131 -0.32 -0.22 11.98
N TYR A 132 -1.22 0.71 11.62
CA TYR A 132 -0.86 2.12 11.42
C TYR A 132 -0.26 2.73 12.70
N HIS A 133 -0.96 2.60 13.83
CA HIS A 133 -0.48 3.16 15.11
C HIS A 133 0.82 2.50 15.58
N GLN A 134 0.96 1.19 15.41
CA GLN A 134 2.20 0.48 15.72
C GLN A 134 3.38 1.04 14.93
N ARG A 135 3.25 1.17 13.60
CA ARG A 135 4.34 1.70 12.77
C ARG A 135 4.72 3.12 13.15
N ILE A 136 3.73 3.97 13.45
CA ILE A 136 3.98 5.33 13.95
C ILE A 136 4.79 5.30 15.25
N ALA A 137 4.41 4.45 16.20
CA ALA A 137 5.14 4.30 17.46
C ALA A 137 6.58 3.78 17.26
N GLU A 138 6.80 2.91 16.28
CA GLU A 138 8.10 2.35 15.92
C GLU A 138 8.96 3.30 15.05
N GLY A 139 8.41 4.45 14.62
CA GLY A 139 9.10 5.41 13.76
C GLY A 139 9.22 4.99 12.29
N TYR A 140 8.60 3.86 11.91
CA TYR A 140 8.48 3.39 10.52
C TYR A 140 7.15 3.79 9.88
N GLY A 141 6.29 4.46 10.64
CA GLY A 141 5.00 4.90 10.16
C GLY A 141 5.14 6.00 9.11
N PRO A 142 4.17 6.12 8.20
CA PRO A 142 4.09 7.29 7.33
C PRO A 142 4.22 8.55 8.20
N LEU A 143 5.07 9.52 7.80
CA LEU A 143 5.29 10.75 8.58
C LEU A 143 3.95 11.27 9.14
N PRO A 144 3.88 11.63 10.44
CA PRO A 144 2.63 12.03 11.09
C PRO A 144 1.96 13.06 10.20
N ALA A 145 0.69 12.80 9.87
CA ALA A 145 -0.05 13.48 8.81
C ALA A 145 0.31 14.97 8.79
N THR A 146 0.99 15.40 7.72
CA THR A 146 1.12 16.81 7.36
C THR A 146 -0.25 17.48 7.54
N PRO A 147 -0.36 18.75 7.99
CA PRO A 147 -1.67 19.40 8.12
C PRO A 147 -2.54 19.10 6.90
N VAL A 148 -3.80 18.69 7.12
CA VAL A 148 -4.74 18.26 6.07
C VAL A 148 -4.59 19.13 4.81
N GLY A 149 -4.46 18.49 3.65
CA GLY A 149 -4.29 19.20 2.37
C GLY A 149 -3.19 18.62 1.48
N VAL A 150 -2.77 19.45 0.52
CA VAL A 150 -1.92 19.09 -0.61
C VAL A 150 -0.58 19.81 -0.48
N HIS A 151 0.51 19.05 -0.37
CA HIS A 151 1.84 19.57 -0.07
C HIS A 151 2.87 19.05 -1.08
N PRO A 152 3.89 19.83 -1.45
CA PRO A 152 5.00 19.26 -2.21
C PRO A 152 5.76 18.21 -1.38
N PHE A 153 6.51 17.32 -2.05
CA PHE A 153 7.50 16.48 -1.37
C PHE A 153 8.63 17.32 -0.77
#